data_AF-A0A934GNA2-F1
#
_entry.id   AF-A0A934GNA2-F1
#
_cell.length_a   1.000
_cell.length_b   1.000
_cell.length_c   1.000
_cell.angle_alpha   90.00
_cell.angle_beta   90.00
_cell.angle_gamma   90.00
#
_symmetry.space_group_name_H-M   'P 1'
#
loop_
_entity.id
_entity.type
_entity.pdbx_description
1 polymer ?
#
loop_
_entity_poly.entity_id
_entity_poly.type
_entity_poly.pdbx_seq_one_letter_code
_entity_poly.pdbx_strand_id
1 'polypeptide(L)'
;MRYPTFFDAVPRLRLRDPLALFLGAVEDGIIEYAYLDAVKLAGHSCPTVASAYWMTCLALKALYAEEPAERGALRVEFRDDRQSGVTGVIANVAAMLTGAAGDTGFKGLAGRFDRRNLLVFNAAVPLEIRFTRVDNGAQVDVAANLRQIPADPEMSGLMQRSLGGTASAAEEKRFGALWQDRVRRILLDHGEDPEVFLVRRVVA
;
A
#
# COMPACT_ATOMS: atom_id res chain seq x y z
N MET A 1 -12.12 9.79 -15.71
CA MET A 1 -12.50 10.12 -14.31
C MET A 1 -11.77 11.40 -13.92
N ARG A 2 -12.42 12.35 -13.25
CA ARG A 2 -11.73 13.46 -12.58
C ARG A 2 -11.40 13.04 -11.15
N TYR A 3 -10.18 13.29 -10.68
CA TYR A 3 -9.70 12.92 -9.34
C TYR A 3 -8.79 14.04 -8.78
N PRO A 4 -8.51 14.06 -7.47
CA PRO A 4 -7.61 15.04 -6.87
C PRO A 4 -6.22 15.07 -7.54
N THR A 5 -5.76 16.25 -7.96
CA THR A 5 -4.52 16.41 -8.74
C THR A 5 -3.27 15.92 -8.01
N PHE A 6 -3.27 15.93 -6.67
CA PHE A 6 -2.13 15.46 -5.89
C PHE A 6 -1.85 13.97 -6.07
N PHE A 7 -2.80 13.17 -6.56
CA PHE A 7 -2.57 11.75 -6.85
C PHE A 7 -1.44 11.57 -7.86
N ASP A 8 -1.33 12.48 -8.83
CA ASP A 8 -0.28 12.45 -9.86
C ASP A 8 1.09 12.91 -9.32
N ALA A 9 1.10 13.61 -8.18
CA ALA A 9 2.32 14.03 -7.51
C ALA A 9 2.93 12.95 -6.60
N VAL A 10 2.18 11.88 -6.30
CA VAL A 10 2.70 10.75 -5.52
C VAL A 10 3.68 9.96 -6.40
N PRO A 11 4.91 9.69 -5.92
CA PRO A 11 5.90 8.94 -6.69
C PRO A 11 5.37 7.58 -7.15
N ARG A 12 5.67 7.25 -8.41
CA ARG A 12 5.24 6.01 -9.05
C ARG A 12 6.21 4.89 -8.71
N LEU A 13 5.69 3.68 -8.48
CA LEU A 13 6.47 2.51 -8.17
C LEU A 13 6.72 1.71 -9.45
N ARG A 14 8.00 1.60 -9.85
CA ARG A 14 8.43 0.79 -11.00
C ARG A 14 8.98 -0.55 -10.51
N LEU A 15 8.50 -1.64 -11.10
CA LEU A 15 8.83 -3.00 -10.71
C LEU A 15 9.12 -3.86 -11.93
N ARG A 16 9.99 -4.87 -11.75
CA ARG A 16 10.15 -5.95 -12.73
C ARG A 16 9.11 -7.04 -12.47
N ASP A 17 8.49 -7.56 -13.52
CA ASP A 17 7.61 -8.73 -13.46
C ASP A 17 8.03 -9.76 -14.52
N PRO A 18 8.82 -10.78 -14.12
CA PRO A 18 9.26 -11.83 -15.03
C PRO A 18 8.13 -12.67 -15.62
N LEU A 19 6.99 -12.79 -14.92
CA LEU A 19 5.82 -13.52 -15.44
C LEU A 19 5.15 -12.72 -16.54
N ALA A 20 4.95 -11.42 -16.32
CA ALA A 20 4.36 -10.53 -17.33
C ALA A 20 5.23 -10.47 -18.59
N LEU A 21 6.57 -10.41 -18.43
CA LEU A 21 7.51 -10.50 -19.55
C LEU A 21 7.38 -11.82 -20.29
N PHE A 22 7.43 -12.94 -19.56
CA PHE A 22 7.37 -14.28 -20.14
C PHE A 22 6.09 -14.54 -20.94
N LEU A 23 4.96 -14.01 -20.47
CA LEU A 23 3.66 -14.13 -21.13
C LEU A 23 3.44 -13.09 -22.23
N GLY A 24 4.39 -12.17 -22.46
CA GLY A 24 4.25 -11.09 -23.44
C GLY A 24 3.19 -10.04 -23.07
N ALA A 25 2.83 -9.94 -21.79
CA ALA A 25 1.82 -9.00 -21.31
C ALA A 25 2.36 -7.56 -21.18
N VAL A 26 3.67 -7.42 -20.95
CA VAL A 26 4.34 -6.13 -20.75
C VAL A 26 5.71 -6.17 -21.42
N GLU A 27 5.96 -5.21 -22.30
CA GLU A 27 7.26 -5.01 -22.95
C GLU A 27 8.33 -4.72 -21.89
N ASP A 28 9.52 -5.30 -22.04
CA ASP A 28 10.64 -5.26 -21.07
C ASP A 28 10.35 -5.80 -19.65
N GLY A 29 9.12 -6.24 -19.38
CA GLY A 29 8.72 -6.76 -18.08
C GLY A 29 8.68 -5.70 -16.98
N ILE A 30 8.61 -4.40 -17.32
CA ILE A 30 8.58 -3.32 -16.34
C ILE A 30 7.14 -2.83 -16.16
N ILE A 31 6.60 -2.97 -14.95
CA ILE A 31 5.27 -2.48 -14.58
C ILE A 31 5.42 -1.25 -13.70
N GLU A 32 4.60 -0.25 -13.96
CA GLU A 32 4.54 0.96 -13.17
C GLU A 32 3.18 1.12 -12.50
N TYR A 33 3.18 1.33 -11.19
CA TYR A 33 1.99 1.56 -10.38
C TYR A 33 1.96 2.99 -9.84
N ALA A 34 0.86 3.69 -10.08
CA ALA A 34 0.58 4.97 -9.47
C ALA A 34 -0.29 4.81 -8.22
N TYR A 35 -0.33 5.84 -7.38
CA TYR A 35 -1.28 5.87 -6.26
C TYR A 35 -2.73 5.71 -6.72
N LEU A 36 -3.07 6.26 -7.90
CA LEU A 36 -4.39 6.10 -8.51
C LEU A 36 -4.79 4.62 -8.71
N ASP A 37 -3.84 3.70 -8.92
CA ASP A 37 -4.15 2.28 -9.08
C ASP A 37 -4.59 1.65 -7.76
N ALA A 38 -3.98 2.05 -6.64
CA ALA A 38 -4.45 1.68 -5.30
C ALA A 38 -5.84 2.25 -5.00
N VAL A 39 -6.12 3.48 -5.45
CA VAL A 39 -7.45 4.11 -5.35
C VAL A 39 -8.48 3.34 -6.17
N LYS A 40 -8.16 2.92 -7.39
CA LYS A 40 -9.06 2.10 -8.23
C LYS A 40 -9.31 0.73 -7.60
N LEU A 41 -8.29 0.10 -7.02
CA LEU A 41 -8.42 -1.17 -6.31
C LEU A 41 -9.38 -1.06 -5.12
N ALA A 42 -9.23 -0.01 -4.32
CA ALA A 42 -10.06 0.20 -3.13
C ALA A 42 -11.42 0.88 -3.41
N GLY A 43 -11.60 1.42 -4.62
CA GLY A 43 -12.74 2.25 -5.01
C GLY A 43 -12.72 3.68 -4.45
N HIS A 44 -11.80 4.01 -3.56
CA HIS A 44 -11.70 5.33 -2.93
C HIS A 44 -10.29 5.59 -2.37
N SER A 45 -10.00 6.88 -2.13
CA SER A 45 -8.78 7.31 -1.45
C SER A 45 -9.08 7.62 0.02
N CYS A 46 -8.37 6.95 0.93
CA CYS A 46 -8.43 7.19 2.36
C CYS A 46 -7.04 7.01 2.99
N PRO A 47 -6.87 7.44 4.27
CA PRO A 47 -5.59 7.32 4.97
C PRO A 47 -5.00 5.90 4.96
N THR A 48 -5.84 4.86 5.07
CA THR A 48 -5.40 3.45 5.03
C THR A 48 -4.84 3.04 3.66
N VAL A 49 -5.53 3.39 2.57
CA VAL A 49 -5.06 3.04 1.21
C VAL A 49 -3.77 3.79 0.89
N ALA A 50 -3.69 5.05 1.30
CA ALA A 50 -2.49 5.88 1.17
C ALA A 50 -1.31 5.29 1.94
N SER A 51 -1.48 4.98 3.22
CA SER A 51 -0.42 4.42 4.04
C SER A 51 0.00 3.04 3.54
N ALA A 52 -0.92 2.19 3.10
CA ALA A 52 -0.60 0.87 2.55
C ALA A 52 0.26 0.96 1.28
N TYR A 53 -0.12 1.85 0.35
CA TYR A 53 0.65 2.10 -0.87
C TYR A 53 2.06 2.56 -0.52
N TRP A 54 2.16 3.55 0.38
CA TRP A 54 3.42 4.19 0.70
C TRP A 54 4.34 3.32 1.57
N MET A 55 3.81 2.62 2.58
CA MET A 55 4.56 1.61 3.35
C MET A 55 5.18 0.56 2.43
N THR A 56 4.43 0.11 1.43
CA THR A 56 4.94 -0.86 0.45
C THR A 56 6.07 -0.25 -0.39
N CYS A 57 5.91 0.99 -0.87
CA CYS A 57 6.98 1.69 -1.61
C CYS A 57 8.26 1.83 -0.78
N LEU A 58 8.14 2.26 0.49
CA LEU A 58 9.25 2.41 1.40
C LEU A 58 9.94 1.07 1.72
N ALA A 59 9.16 0.00 1.94
CA ALA A 59 9.70 -1.33 2.16
C ALA A 59 10.53 -1.82 0.97
N LEU A 60 10.02 -1.65 -0.26
CA LEU A 60 10.72 -2.06 -1.47
C LEU A 60 11.99 -1.23 -1.70
N LYS A 61 11.94 0.10 -1.51
CA LYS A 61 13.12 0.97 -1.55
C LYS A 61 14.17 0.52 -0.53
N ALA A 62 13.75 0.15 0.68
CA ALA A 62 14.65 -0.34 1.72
C ALA A 62 15.27 -1.71 1.38
N LEU A 63 14.55 -2.61 0.72
CA LEU A 63 15.01 -3.97 0.39
C LEU A 63 15.87 -4.07 -0.86
N TYR A 64 15.60 -3.23 -1.86
CA TYR A 64 16.25 -3.32 -3.17
C TYR A 64 17.23 -2.17 -3.43
N ALA A 65 17.18 -1.09 -2.64
CA ALA A 65 17.98 0.10 -2.87
C ALA A 65 17.82 0.61 -4.32
N GLU A 66 18.86 0.51 -5.14
CA GLU A 66 18.85 0.93 -6.54
C GLU A 66 18.43 -0.19 -7.52
N GLU A 67 18.32 -1.43 -7.05
CA GLU A 67 17.81 -2.54 -7.86
C GLU A 67 16.29 -2.42 -8.07
N PRO A 68 15.77 -2.77 -9.25
CA PRO A 68 14.33 -2.85 -9.44
C PRO A 68 13.76 -4.02 -8.61
N ALA A 69 12.79 -3.72 -7.76
CA ALA A 69 12.07 -4.76 -7.02
C ALA A 69 11.30 -5.68 -7.96
N GLU A 70 11.27 -6.98 -7.63
CA GLU A 70 10.67 -8.02 -8.46
C GLU A 70 9.32 -8.48 -7.91
N ARG A 71 8.27 -8.38 -8.73
CA ARG A 71 6.95 -8.89 -8.38
C ARG A 71 7.00 -10.41 -8.27
N GLY A 72 6.47 -10.94 -7.16
CA GLY A 72 6.40 -12.38 -6.89
C GLY A 72 7.64 -12.96 -6.22
N ALA A 73 8.68 -12.15 -6.00
CA ALA A 73 9.90 -12.53 -5.30
C ALA A 73 9.92 -12.07 -3.83
N LEU A 74 8.74 -11.78 -3.27
CA LEU A 74 8.57 -11.21 -1.94
C LEU A 74 7.50 -11.96 -1.18
N ARG A 75 7.82 -12.36 0.05
CA ARG A 75 6.85 -12.76 1.05
C ARG A 75 6.45 -11.53 1.86
N VAL A 76 5.15 -11.32 2.04
CA VAL A 76 4.52 -10.21 2.77
C VAL A 76 3.74 -10.79 3.94
N GLU A 77 4.15 -10.43 5.15
CA GLU A 77 3.67 -11.06 6.38
C GLU A 77 3.05 -10.00 7.29
N PHE A 78 1.75 -10.12 7.53
CA PHE A 78 0.98 -9.24 8.39
C PHE A 78 0.95 -9.79 9.81
N ARG A 79 1.14 -8.90 10.80
CA ARG A 79 1.03 -9.27 12.21
C ARG A 79 -0.36 -9.76 12.57
N ASP A 80 -1.38 -9.04 12.10
CA ASP A 80 -2.76 -9.25 12.51
C ASP A 80 -3.52 -10.11 11.49
N ASP A 81 -4.69 -10.63 11.89
CA ASP A 81 -5.57 -11.38 10.98
C ASP A 81 -6.13 -10.47 9.88
N ARG A 82 -6.41 -11.04 8.70
CA ARG A 82 -7.01 -10.32 7.55
C ARG A 82 -8.34 -9.64 7.85
N GLN A 83 -9.13 -10.17 8.80
CA GLN A 83 -10.42 -9.62 9.21
C GLN A 83 -10.29 -8.58 10.34
N SER A 84 -9.09 -8.43 10.92
CA SER A 84 -8.84 -7.46 11.98
C SER A 84 -8.80 -6.04 11.41
N GLY A 85 -9.71 -5.19 11.87
CA GLY A 85 -9.75 -3.77 11.51
C GLY A 85 -9.68 -3.55 9.99
N VAL A 86 -8.59 -2.93 9.53
CA VAL A 86 -8.35 -2.61 8.11
C VAL A 86 -7.23 -3.45 7.48
N THR A 87 -6.73 -4.48 8.17
CA THR A 87 -5.59 -5.31 7.71
C THR A 87 -5.82 -5.87 6.31
N GLY A 88 -7.02 -6.37 6.00
CA GLY A 88 -7.36 -6.87 4.66
C GLY A 88 -7.27 -5.80 3.56
N VAL A 89 -7.60 -4.53 3.87
CA VAL A 89 -7.48 -3.42 2.91
C VAL A 89 -6.00 -3.16 2.59
N ILE A 90 -5.16 -3.15 3.61
CA ILE A 90 -3.71 -2.94 3.48
C ILE A 90 -3.08 -4.10 2.70
N ALA A 91 -3.49 -5.34 3.01
CA ALA A 91 -3.03 -6.54 2.32
C ALA A 91 -3.40 -6.54 0.83
N ASN A 92 -4.59 -6.08 0.46
CA ASN A 92 -4.98 -5.97 -0.95
C ASN A 92 -4.05 -5.02 -1.73
N VAL A 93 -3.70 -3.87 -1.15
CA VAL A 93 -2.78 -2.91 -1.79
C VAL A 93 -1.37 -3.49 -1.88
N ALA A 94 -0.85 -4.09 -0.80
CA ALA A 94 0.47 -4.71 -0.82
C ALA A 94 0.55 -5.88 -1.81
N ALA A 95 -0.49 -6.70 -1.90
CA ALA A 95 -0.63 -7.80 -2.85
C ALA A 95 -0.68 -7.31 -4.30
N MET A 96 -1.42 -6.23 -4.59
CA MET A 96 -1.46 -5.64 -5.93
C MET A 96 -0.06 -5.24 -6.41
N LEU A 97 0.69 -4.54 -5.56
CA LEU A 97 2.02 -4.03 -5.89
C LEU A 97 3.04 -5.17 -6.01
N THR A 98 3.17 -6.00 -4.98
CA THR A 98 4.20 -7.06 -4.92
C THR A 98 3.83 -8.31 -5.72
N GLY A 99 2.55 -8.53 -6.01
CA GLY A 99 2.03 -9.77 -6.57
C GLY A 99 2.13 -10.97 -5.61
N ALA A 100 2.33 -10.74 -4.31
CA ALA A 100 2.21 -11.76 -3.28
C ALA A 100 0.73 -12.11 -3.06
N ALA A 101 0.42 -13.40 -3.00
CA ALA A 101 -0.95 -13.88 -2.78
C ALA A 101 -0.99 -15.02 -1.75
N GLY A 102 -2.19 -15.29 -1.24
CA GLY A 102 -2.46 -16.45 -0.41
C GLY A 102 -2.48 -17.75 -1.23
N ASP A 103 -3.16 -18.78 -0.75
CA ASP A 103 -3.29 -20.08 -1.41
C ASP A 103 -4.01 -20.03 -2.78
N THR A 104 -4.82 -19.00 -3.01
CA THR A 104 -5.54 -18.74 -4.27
C THR A 104 -4.74 -17.99 -5.33
N GLY A 105 -3.46 -17.70 -5.08
CA GLY A 105 -2.57 -17.06 -6.04
C GLY A 105 -2.31 -17.89 -7.30
N PHE A 106 -1.65 -17.27 -8.29
CA PHE A 106 -1.22 -17.95 -9.51
C PHE A 106 -0.21 -19.06 -9.17
N LYS A 107 -0.52 -20.31 -9.53
CA LYS A 107 0.31 -21.49 -9.20
C LYS A 107 1.66 -21.57 -9.92
N GLY A 108 1.91 -20.67 -10.85
CA GLY A 108 3.09 -20.74 -11.71
C GLY A 108 2.96 -21.68 -12.90
N LEU A 109 4.03 -21.72 -13.70
CA LEU A 109 4.18 -22.57 -14.87
C LEU A 109 5.45 -23.39 -14.71
N ALA A 110 5.32 -24.73 -14.69
CA ALA A 110 6.45 -25.66 -14.54
C ALA A 110 7.39 -25.29 -13.36
N GLY A 111 6.82 -24.92 -12.22
CA GLY A 111 7.57 -24.55 -11.00
C GLY A 111 8.12 -23.12 -10.97
N ARG A 112 7.83 -22.29 -11.98
CA ARG A 112 8.25 -20.88 -12.04
C ARG A 112 7.08 -19.94 -11.81
N PHE A 113 7.37 -18.75 -11.30
CA PHE A 113 6.40 -17.65 -11.13
C PHE A 113 5.22 -17.93 -10.17
N ASP A 114 5.39 -18.88 -9.24
CA ASP A 114 4.36 -19.13 -8.22
C ASP A 114 4.17 -17.89 -7.35
N ARG A 115 2.92 -17.47 -7.16
CA ARG A 115 2.54 -16.31 -6.34
C ARG A 115 1.86 -16.72 -5.04
N ARG A 116 1.61 -18.02 -4.85
CA ARG A 116 0.87 -18.53 -3.70
C ARG A 116 1.72 -18.54 -2.45
N ASN A 117 1.04 -18.49 -1.31
CA ASN A 117 1.65 -18.60 0.02
C ASN A 117 2.73 -17.53 0.30
N LEU A 118 2.69 -16.43 -0.46
CA LEU A 118 3.57 -15.28 -0.26
C LEU A 118 2.90 -14.22 0.62
N LEU A 119 1.57 -14.22 0.71
CA LEU A 119 0.81 -13.34 1.60
C LEU A 119 0.38 -14.12 2.85
N VAL A 120 0.91 -13.74 4.01
CA VAL A 120 0.71 -14.45 5.28
C VAL A 120 0.13 -13.49 6.31
N PHE A 121 -0.76 -14.00 7.16
CA PHE A 121 -1.40 -13.27 8.26
C PHE A 121 -1.10 -13.96 9.59
N ASN A 122 -1.36 -13.28 10.71
CA ASN A 122 -1.08 -13.77 12.06
C ASN A 122 0.41 -14.13 12.25
N ALA A 123 1.31 -13.40 11.59
CA ALA A 123 2.74 -13.63 11.68
C ALA A 123 3.31 -13.03 12.97
N ALA A 124 4.30 -13.70 13.56
CA ALA A 124 5.04 -13.18 14.71
C ALA A 124 6.06 -12.11 14.25
N VAL A 125 5.55 -10.95 13.84
CA VAL A 125 6.34 -9.80 13.37
C VAL A 125 6.18 -8.61 14.32
N PRO A 126 7.23 -7.80 14.49
CA PRO A 126 7.29 -6.77 15.53
C PRO A 126 6.60 -5.46 15.14
N LEU A 127 6.45 -5.19 13.84
CA LEU A 127 5.67 -4.06 13.31
C LEU A 127 4.39 -4.57 12.65
N GLU A 128 3.78 -3.79 11.77
CA GLU A 128 2.50 -4.11 11.13
C GLU A 128 2.68 -5.14 10.00
N ILE A 129 3.72 -4.97 9.18
CA ILE A 129 4.02 -5.80 8.01
C ILE A 129 5.52 -6.10 7.96
N ARG A 130 5.90 -7.33 7.65
CA ARG A 130 7.25 -7.70 7.21
C ARG A 130 7.26 -8.02 5.73
N PHE A 131 8.24 -7.51 5.02
CA PHE A 131 8.58 -7.92 3.66
C PHE A 131 9.88 -8.70 3.71
N THR A 132 9.89 -9.90 3.13
CA THR A 132 11.05 -10.79 3.04
C THR A 132 11.33 -11.12 1.58
N ARG A 133 12.53 -10.81 1.11
CA ARG A 133 13.02 -11.23 -0.20
C ARG A 133 13.17 -12.75 -0.24
N VAL A 134 12.59 -13.41 -1.25
CA VAL A 134 12.60 -14.88 -1.36
C VAL A 134 13.97 -15.41 -1.80
N ASP A 135 14.72 -14.63 -2.57
CA ASP A 135 16.02 -15.01 -3.14
C ASP A 135 17.15 -15.01 -2.10
N ASN A 136 17.18 -14.04 -1.19
CA ASN A 136 18.29 -13.84 -0.25
C ASN A 136 17.86 -13.74 1.23
N GLY A 137 16.56 -13.76 1.51
CA GLY A 137 16.04 -13.71 2.88
C GLY A 137 16.14 -12.33 3.55
N ALA A 138 16.59 -11.27 2.87
CA ALA A 138 16.64 -9.93 3.43
C ALA A 138 15.23 -9.45 3.83
N GLN A 139 15.12 -8.81 5.00
CA GLN A 139 13.81 -8.45 5.56
C GLN A 139 13.76 -6.98 5.98
N VAL A 140 12.56 -6.41 5.87
CA VAL A 140 12.21 -5.11 6.42
C VAL A 140 10.85 -5.19 7.09
N ASP A 141 10.78 -4.65 8.30
CA ASP A 141 9.54 -4.46 9.04
C ASP A 141 9.06 -3.01 8.80
N VAL A 142 7.77 -2.82 8.55
CA VAL A 142 7.14 -1.50 8.39
C VAL A 142 5.85 -1.34 9.18
N ALA A 143 5.54 -0.10 9.55
CA ALA A 143 4.25 0.31 10.14
C ALA A 143 3.96 1.79 9.85
N ALA A 144 2.68 2.18 9.91
CA ALA A 144 2.27 3.57 9.79
C ALA A 144 1.56 4.09 11.06
N ASN A 145 2.04 5.19 11.62
CA ASN A 145 1.43 5.89 12.75
C ASN A 145 0.65 7.13 12.30
N LEU A 146 -0.55 6.91 11.79
CA LEU A 146 -1.41 7.99 11.26
C LEU A 146 -1.98 8.93 12.32
N ARG A 147 -1.73 8.67 13.62
CA ARG A 147 -2.12 9.58 14.71
C ARG A 147 -1.29 10.86 14.73
N GLN A 148 -0.07 10.81 14.20
CA GLN A 148 0.80 11.99 14.05
C GLN A 148 0.26 13.00 13.03
N ILE A 149 -0.71 12.59 12.20
CA ILE A 149 -1.31 13.43 11.18
C ILE A 149 -2.79 13.59 11.52
N PRO A 150 -3.13 14.54 12.41
CA PRO A 150 -4.50 14.73 12.85
C PRO A 150 -5.39 15.15 11.68
N ALA A 151 -6.64 14.68 11.76
CA ALA A 151 -7.70 15.21 10.92
C ALA A 151 -7.94 16.69 11.22
N ASP A 152 -8.46 17.41 10.24
CA ASP A 152 -8.95 18.75 10.47
C ASP A 152 -10.06 18.73 11.56
N PRO A 153 -10.07 19.67 12.52
CA PRO A 153 -11.06 19.70 13.60
C PRO A 153 -12.52 19.72 13.11
N GLU A 154 -12.80 20.29 11.93
CA GLU A 154 -14.15 20.33 11.36
C GLU A 154 -14.64 18.95 10.87
N MET A 155 -13.71 18.05 10.56
CA MET A 155 -13.97 16.82 9.82
C MET A 155 -14.95 15.90 10.54
N SER A 156 -14.85 15.76 11.87
CA SER A 156 -15.72 14.89 12.67
C SER A 156 -17.19 15.33 12.59
N GLY A 157 -17.45 16.63 12.79
CA GLY A 157 -18.80 17.18 12.75
C GLY A 157 -19.40 17.11 11.34
N LEU A 158 -18.60 17.39 10.31
CA LEU A 158 -19.03 17.26 8.92
C LEU A 158 -19.34 15.81 8.54
N MET A 159 -18.53 14.86 9.00
CA MET A 159 -18.77 13.43 8.79
C MET A 159 -20.08 12.98 9.42
N GLN A 160 -20.33 13.36 10.67
CA GLN A 160 -21.59 13.02 11.35
C GLN A 160 -22.81 13.55 10.60
N ARG A 161 -22.79 14.81 10.16
CA ARG A 161 -23.91 15.40 9.40
C ARG A 161 -24.09 14.74 8.03
N SER A 162 -22.99 14.42 7.33
CA SER A 162 -23.03 13.76 6.03
C SER A 162 -23.61 12.35 6.14
N LEU A 163 -23.14 11.55 7.10
CA LEU A 163 -23.66 10.20 7.36
C LEU A 163 -25.12 10.22 7.85
N GLY A 164 -25.52 11.27 8.58
CA GLY A 164 -26.89 11.49 9.02
C GLY A 164 -27.83 12.06 7.95
N GLY A 165 -27.34 12.37 6.75
CA GLY A 165 -28.13 12.96 5.66
C GLY A 165 -28.61 14.39 5.94
N THR A 166 -27.97 15.11 6.86
CA THR A 166 -28.33 16.50 7.25
C THR A 166 -27.33 17.55 6.77
N ALA A 167 -26.23 17.12 6.15
CA ALA A 167 -25.25 18.03 5.55
C ALA A 167 -25.82 18.68 4.28
N SER A 168 -25.53 19.96 4.11
CA SER A 168 -25.67 20.63 2.81
C SER A 168 -24.63 20.13 1.80
N ALA A 169 -24.88 20.33 0.51
CA ALA A 169 -23.92 19.99 -0.55
C ALA A 169 -22.56 20.70 -0.37
N ALA A 170 -22.55 21.89 0.23
CA ALA A 170 -21.32 22.62 0.55
C ALA A 170 -20.52 21.94 1.67
N GLU A 171 -21.21 21.42 2.69
CA GLU A 171 -20.59 20.68 3.80
C GLU A 171 -20.04 19.33 3.37
N GLU A 172 -20.77 18.58 2.53
CA GLU A 172 -20.27 17.33 1.96
C GLU A 172 -19.01 17.57 1.11
N LYS A 173 -19.02 18.64 0.29
CA LYS A 173 -17.84 19.04 -0.49
C LYS A 173 -16.67 19.44 0.41
N ARG A 174 -16.94 20.17 1.50
CA ARG A 174 -15.92 20.55 2.49
C ARG A 174 -15.34 19.32 3.19
N PHE A 175 -16.18 18.37 3.60
CA PHE A 175 -15.75 17.10 4.16
C PHE A 175 -14.81 16.35 3.22
N GLY A 176 -15.22 16.19 1.95
CA GLY A 176 -14.38 15.54 0.94
C GLY A 176 -13.04 16.25 0.73
N ALA A 177 -13.03 17.59 0.69
CA ALA A 177 -11.81 18.38 0.55
C ALA A 177 -10.86 18.19 1.75
N LEU A 178 -11.36 18.27 2.99
CA LEU A 178 -10.56 18.07 4.20
C LEU A 178 -10.03 16.64 4.29
N TRP A 179 -10.84 15.65 3.91
CA TRP A 179 -10.44 14.25 3.90
C TRP A 179 -9.28 14.00 2.94
N GLN A 180 -9.40 14.52 1.72
CA GLN A 180 -8.37 14.40 0.70
C GLN A 180 -7.12 15.22 1.02
N ASP A 181 -7.24 16.38 1.68
CA ASP A 181 -6.07 17.10 2.19
C ASP A 181 -5.30 16.28 3.23
N ARG A 182 -5.98 15.61 4.16
CA ARG A 182 -5.30 14.72 5.11
C ARG A 182 -4.53 13.61 4.40
N VAL A 183 -5.12 13.01 3.35
CA VAL A 183 -4.45 11.99 2.54
C VAL A 183 -3.23 12.58 1.82
N ARG A 184 -3.37 13.77 1.24
CA ARG A 184 -2.25 14.50 0.61
C ARG A 184 -1.12 14.71 1.60
N ARG A 185 -1.40 15.18 2.82
CA ARG A 185 -0.40 15.38 3.88
C ARG A 185 0.32 14.09 4.24
N ILE A 186 -0.40 12.98 4.37
CA ILE A 186 0.19 11.65 4.63
C ILE A 186 1.23 11.28 3.57
N LEU A 187 0.90 11.46 2.29
CA LEU A 187 1.75 10.99 1.20
C LEU A 187 2.87 11.97 0.84
N LEU A 188 2.58 13.26 0.81
CA LEU A 188 3.48 14.27 0.23
C LEU A 188 4.23 15.08 1.28
N ASP A 189 3.62 15.35 2.43
CA ASP A 189 4.24 16.19 3.46
C ASP A 189 4.97 15.34 4.50
N HIS A 190 4.45 14.14 4.79
CA HIS A 190 4.98 13.21 5.80
C HIS A 190 5.45 11.86 5.23
N GLY A 191 5.54 11.73 3.90
CA GLY A 191 5.91 10.46 3.28
C GLY A 191 7.28 9.92 3.72
N GLU A 192 8.21 10.80 4.08
CA GLU A 192 9.55 10.42 4.56
C GLU A 192 9.73 10.65 6.07
N ASP A 193 8.65 10.96 6.80
CA ASP A 193 8.68 11.22 8.23
C ASP A 193 8.81 9.89 9.01
N PRO A 194 9.93 9.66 9.73
CA PRO A 194 10.17 8.40 10.44
C PRO A 194 9.24 8.19 11.65
N GLU A 195 8.59 9.24 12.16
CA GLU A 195 7.59 9.13 13.22
C GLU A 195 6.21 8.71 12.67
N VAL A 196 6.00 8.87 11.35
CA VAL A 196 4.80 8.44 10.63
C VAL A 196 5.00 7.09 9.99
N PHE A 197 6.09 6.89 9.25
CA PHE A 197 6.41 5.64 8.57
C PHE A 197 7.65 5.01 9.19
N LEU A 198 7.43 4.01 10.05
CA LEU A 198 8.51 3.26 10.64
C LEU A 198 9.01 2.24 9.63
N VAL A 199 10.31 2.29 9.31
CA VAL A 199 10.96 1.34 8.40
C VAL A 199 12.19 0.79 9.08
N ARG A 200 12.20 -0.52 9.33
CA ARG A 200 13.27 -1.18 10.09
C ARG A 200 13.81 -2.38 9.35
N ARG A 201 15.02 -2.25 8.80
CA ARG A 201 15.75 -3.40 8.23
C ARG A 201 16.08 -4.39 9.35
N VAL A 202 15.86 -5.67 9.08
CA VAL A 202 16.27 -6.74 9.98
C VAL A 202 17.73 -7.05 9.65
N VAL A 203 18.64 -6.69 10.54
CA VAL A 203 20.05 -7.08 10.45
C VAL A 203 20.16 -8.46 11.10
N ALA A 204 20.77 -9.39 10.38
CA ALA A 204 21.06 -10.73 10.88
C ALA A 204 22.16 -10.73 11.95
#